data_AF-A0AAV3AVU7-F1
#
_entry.id   AF-A0AAV3AVU7-F1
#
_cell.length_a   1.000
_cell.length_b   1.000
_cell.length_c   1.000
_cell.angle_alpha   90.00
_cell.angle_beta   90.00
_cell.angle_gamma   90.00
#
_symmetry.space_group_name_H-M   'P 1'
#
loop_
_entity.id
_entity.type
_entity.pdbx_description
1 polymer ?
#
loop_
_entity_poly.entity_id
_entity_poly.type
_entity_poly.pdbx_seq_one_letter_code
_entity_poly.pdbx_strand_id
1 'polypeptide(L)'
;MWTALELNVLRGFQATSYTQNESEANAEITSLLQQLFEGNYEAILLSPLMQEIFGAPDPDEKLDCYLERQISTFLDSATELNNDRQQLVFLLGVSCLHLFVQSNWTGPPVHSEPQDFLPSALFEQFSEVW
;
A
#
# COMPACT_ATOMS: atom_id res chain seq x y z
N MET A 1 -4.70 -9.63 17.51
CA MET A 1 -4.28 -8.67 18.56
C MET A 1 -3.57 -7.56 17.81
N TRP A 2 -4.10 -6.34 17.81
CA TRP A 2 -3.52 -5.25 17.00
C TRP A 2 -2.07 -5.03 17.38
N THR A 3 -1.18 -4.94 16.39
CA THR A 3 0.23 -4.66 16.65
C THR A 3 0.37 -3.23 17.15
N ALA A 4 1.39 -2.97 17.98
CA ALA A 4 1.63 -1.62 18.48
C ALA A 4 1.92 -0.61 17.34
N LEU A 5 2.35 -1.13 16.20
CA LEU A 5 2.56 -0.38 14.97
C LEU A 5 1.25 0.15 14.38
N GLU A 6 0.25 -0.73 14.19
CA GLU A 6 -1.09 -0.32 13.75
C GLU A 6 -1.69 0.73 14.67
N LEU A 7 -1.48 0.58 15.98
CA LEU A 7 -1.89 1.55 17.00
C LEU A 7 -1.17 2.90 16.87
N ASN A 8 0.11 2.92 16.52
CA ASN A 8 0.86 4.17 16.32
C ASN A 8 0.41 4.90 15.05
N VAL A 9 0.14 4.15 13.97
CA VAL A 9 -0.43 4.71 12.73
C VAL A 9 -1.80 5.31 13.00
N LEU A 10 -2.69 4.59 13.68
CA LEU A 10 -4.02 5.10 14.06
C LEU A 10 -3.96 6.33 14.99
N ARG A 11 -2.89 6.46 15.78
CA ARG A 11 -2.69 7.61 16.67
C ARG A 11 -2.01 8.80 16.00
N GLY A 12 -1.43 8.61 14.81
CA GLY A 12 -0.71 9.66 14.08
C GLY A 12 0.64 10.03 14.69
N PHE A 13 1.23 9.21 15.57
CA PHE A 13 2.53 9.47 16.18
C PHE A 13 3.36 8.20 16.29
N GLN A 14 4.65 8.30 15.95
CA GLN A 14 5.61 7.21 16.08
C GLN A 14 6.05 7.08 17.55
N ALA A 15 5.77 5.94 18.19
CA ALA A 15 6.33 5.67 19.52
C ALA A 15 7.81 5.30 19.37
N THR A 16 8.70 6.10 19.97
CA THR A 16 10.17 6.05 19.81
C THR A 16 10.86 4.82 20.45
N SER A 17 10.16 3.70 20.65
CA SER A 17 10.65 2.59 21.45
C SER A 17 10.38 1.22 20.83
N TYR A 18 10.78 1.03 19.57
CA TYR A 18 10.85 -0.30 18.96
C TYR A 18 12.28 -0.60 18.50
N THR A 19 13.08 -1.14 19.43
CA THR A 19 14.27 -1.93 19.09
C THR A 19 13.84 -3.38 18.97
N GLN A 20 13.60 -3.85 17.75
CA GLN A 20 13.57 -5.28 17.44
C GLN A 20 14.66 -5.56 16.41
N ASN A 21 15.40 -6.66 16.62
CA ASN A 21 16.50 -7.09 15.75
C ASN A 21 16.00 -7.18 14.29
N GLU A 22 16.56 -6.34 13.43
CA GLU A 22 16.09 -6.13 12.06
C GLU A 22 16.50 -7.31 11.16
N SER A 23 15.49 -8.01 10.64
CA SER A 23 15.60 -8.67 9.33
C SER A 23 15.56 -7.57 8.25
N GLU A 24 16.23 -7.76 7.11
CA GLU A 24 16.22 -6.79 5.99
C GLU A 24 14.79 -6.41 5.54
N ALA A 25 13.85 -7.37 5.53
CA ALA A 25 12.43 -7.12 5.22
C ALA A 25 11.75 -6.18 6.24
N ASN A 26 12.17 -6.21 7.50
CA ASN A 26 11.63 -5.34 8.55
C ASN A 26 12.17 -3.91 8.41
N ALA A 27 13.39 -3.74 7.90
CA ALA A 27 13.97 -2.42 7.65
C ALA A 27 13.23 -1.68 6.52
N GLU A 28 12.86 -2.38 5.45
CA GLU A 28 12.09 -1.78 4.35
C GLU A 28 10.68 -1.36 4.78
N ILE A 29 9.96 -2.20 5.54
CA ILE A 29 8.64 -1.83 6.10
C ILE A 29 8.77 -0.65 7.06
N THR A 30 9.82 -0.62 7.89
CA THR A 30 10.11 0.51 8.78
C THR A 30 10.34 1.82 8.01
N SER A 31 11.03 1.75 6.86
CA SER A 31 11.20 2.90 5.97
C SER A 31 9.85 3.36 5.38
N LEU A 32 8.99 2.45 4.94
CA LEU A 32 7.66 2.80 4.42
C LEU A 32 6.78 3.43 5.50
N LEU A 33 6.88 2.97 6.74
CA LEU A 33 6.19 3.58 7.88
C LEU A 33 6.69 4.99 8.16
N GLN A 34 8.00 5.22 8.04
CA GLN A 34 8.53 6.57 8.17
C GLN A 34 7.97 7.49 7.06
N GLN A 35 7.92 7.01 5.80
CA GLN A 35 7.29 7.76 4.71
C GLN A 35 5.82 8.08 4.99
N LEU A 36 5.10 7.16 5.65
CA LEU A 36 3.71 7.38 6.04
C LEU A 36 3.58 8.54 7.04
N PHE A 37 4.45 8.59 8.06
CA PHE A 37 4.45 9.68 9.04
C PHE A 37 4.94 11.01 8.46
N GLU A 38 5.80 10.98 7.45
CA GLU A 38 6.25 12.16 6.70
C GLU A 38 5.18 12.66 5.70
N GLY A 39 4.11 11.88 5.48
CA GLY A 39 3.04 12.20 4.54
C GLY A 39 3.40 11.93 3.08
N ASN A 40 4.46 11.16 2.81
CA ASN A 40 4.89 10.80 1.47
C ASN A 40 4.21 9.50 1.01
N TYR A 41 2.90 9.59 0.79
CA TYR A 41 2.08 8.45 0.43
C TYR A 41 2.35 7.93 -1.00
N GLU A 42 2.75 8.81 -1.92
CA GLU A 42 3.10 8.46 -3.30
C GLU A 42 4.31 7.53 -3.33
N ALA A 43 5.35 7.82 -2.54
CA ALA A 43 6.53 6.96 -2.46
C ALA A 43 6.23 5.56 -1.89
N ILE A 44 5.21 5.43 -1.05
CA ILE A 44 4.79 4.12 -0.52
C ILE A 44 4.20 3.28 -1.66
N LEU A 45 3.29 3.84 -2.45
CA LEU A 45 2.65 3.11 -3.57
C LEU A 45 3.64 2.74 -4.67
N LEU A 46 4.63 3.59 -4.92
CA LEU A 46 5.70 3.36 -5.91
C LEU A 46 6.80 2.42 -5.41
N SER A 47 6.77 2.01 -4.14
CA SER A 47 7.74 1.10 -3.57
C SER A 47 7.70 -0.26 -4.28
N PRO A 48 8.87 -0.87 -4.59
CA PRO A 48 8.93 -2.21 -5.16
C PRO A 48 8.12 -3.25 -4.36
N LEU A 49 8.14 -3.16 -3.03
CA LEU A 49 7.36 -4.03 -2.15
C LEU A 49 5.85 -3.90 -2.35
N MET A 50 5.35 -2.68 -2.64
CA MET A 50 3.91 -2.50 -2.93
C MET A 50 3.55 -2.98 -4.32
N GLN A 51 4.48 -2.88 -5.27
CA GLN A 51 4.29 -3.37 -6.62
C GLN A 51 4.21 -4.90 -6.68
N GLU A 52 4.82 -5.63 -5.72
CA GLU A 52 4.64 -7.08 -5.59
C GLU A 52 3.19 -7.51 -5.31
N ILE A 53 2.36 -6.62 -4.75
CA ILE A 53 0.95 -6.89 -4.50
C ILE A 53 0.18 -6.91 -5.83
N PHE A 54 0.58 -6.09 -6.81
CA PHE A 54 -0.12 -5.93 -8.08
C PHE A 54 0.45 -6.89 -9.13
N GLY A 55 -0.12 -8.10 -9.20
CA GLY A 55 0.19 -9.07 -10.24
C GLY A 55 -0.35 -8.68 -11.63
N ALA A 56 -0.17 -9.59 -12.60
CA ALA A 56 -0.75 -9.40 -13.93
C ALA A 56 -2.30 -9.46 -13.86
N PRO A 57 -3.01 -8.52 -14.50
CA PRO A 57 -4.46 -8.55 -14.59
C PRO A 57 -4.94 -9.56 -15.64
N ASP A 58 -6.12 -10.12 -15.41
CA ASP A 58 -6.80 -10.93 -16.43
C ASP A 58 -7.60 -10.03 -17.38
N PRO A 59 -7.68 -10.38 -18.67
CA PRO A 59 -8.27 -9.53 -19.70
C PRO A 59 -9.80 -9.35 -19.60
N ASP A 60 -10.49 -10.15 -18.79
CA ASP A 60 -11.96 -10.11 -18.64
C ASP A 60 -12.40 -9.82 -17.19
N GLU A 61 -11.46 -9.52 -16.29
CA GLU A 61 -11.75 -9.37 -14.86
C GLU A 61 -12.09 -7.91 -14.51
N LYS A 62 -13.16 -7.73 -13.74
CA LYS A 62 -13.53 -6.41 -13.20
C LYS A 62 -12.47 -5.93 -12.20
N LEU A 63 -12.23 -4.62 -12.14
CA LEU A 63 -11.24 -4.02 -11.25
C LEU A 63 -11.42 -4.45 -9.79
N ASP A 64 -12.65 -4.46 -9.28
CA ASP A 64 -12.93 -4.87 -7.90
C ASP A 64 -12.53 -6.33 -7.64
N CYS A 65 -12.84 -7.23 -8.58
CA CYS A 65 -12.47 -8.65 -8.51
C CYS A 65 -10.96 -8.84 -8.59
N TYR A 66 -10.30 -8.07 -9.47
CA TYR A 66 -8.84 -8.07 -9.60
C TYR A 66 -8.17 -7.65 -8.28
N LEU A 67 -8.58 -6.52 -7.69
CA LEU A 67 -8.00 -6.01 -6.45
C LEU A 67 -8.22 -6.99 -5.28
N GLU A 68 -9.45 -7.51 -5.12
CA GLU A 68 -9.76 -8.48 -4.08
C GLU A 68 -8.91 -9.76 -4.23
N ARG A 69 -8.77 -10.25 -5.47
CA ARG A 69 -7.95 -11.43 -5.77
C ARG A 69 -6.48 -11.18 -5.49
N GLN A 70 -5.91 -10.06 -5.93
CA GLN A 70 -4.50 -9.75 -5.71
C GLN A 70 -4.19 -9.66 -4.21
N ILE A 71 -5.01 -8.92 -3.45
CA ILE A 71 -4.84 -8.78 -2.00
C ILE A 71 -4.97 -10.14 -1.30
N SER A 72 -6.00 -10.92 -1.64
CA SER A 72 -6.21 -12.26 -1.06
C SER A 72 -5.05 -13.20 -1.38
N THR A 73 -4.62 -13.23 -2.64
CA THR A 73 -3.49 -14.08 -3.08
C THR A 73 -2.18 -13.69 -2.39
N PHE A 74 -1.94 -12.39 -2.24
CA PHE A 74 -0.76 -11.88 -1.55
C PHE A 74 -0.76 -12.31 -0.07
N LEU A 75 -1.90 -12.16 0.61
CA LEU A 75 -2.07 -12.56 2.02
C LEU A 75 -2.01 -14.08 2.24
N ASP A 76 -2.57 -14.87 1.32
CA ASP A 76 -2.64 -16.33 1.42
C ASP A 76 -1.35 -17.05 1.03
N SER A 77 -0.36 -16.33 0.48
CA SER A 77 0.93 -16.91 0.11
C SER A 77 1.67 -17.47 1.34
N ALA A 78 1.74 -18.80 1.42
CA ALA A 78 2.16 -19.58 2.58
C ALA A 78 3.67 -19.52 2.91
N THR A 79 4.20 -18.33 3.13
CA THR A 79 5.57 -18.11 3.63
C THR A 79 5.54 -17.46 5.02
N GLU A 80 6.55 -17.76 5.83
CA GLU A 80 6.72 -17.45 7.27
C GLU A 80 6.59 -15.95 7.68
N LEU A 81 6.36 -15.04 6.74
CA LEU A 81 6.28 -13.57 6.92
C LEU A 81 4.84 -13.04 6.85
N ASN A 82 3.90 -13.74 7.51
CA ASN A 82 2.47 -13.40 7.42
C ASN A 82 2.16 -12.00 8.02
N ASN A 83 2.85 -11.60 9.10
CA ASN A 83 2.64 -10.29 9.72
C ASN A 83 3.13 -9.14 8.82
N ASP A 84 4.26 -9.31 8.15
CA ASP A 84 4.87 -8.29 7.28
C ASP A 84 3.98 -8.00 6.07
N ARG A 85 3.36 -9.03 5.49
CA ARG A 85 2.38 -8.87 4.41
C ARG A 85 1.12 -8.15 4.84
N GLN A 86 0.60 -8.49 6.02
CA GLN A 86 -0.56 -7.78 6.59
C GLN A 86 -0.24 -6.31 6.82
N GLN A 87 0.97 -5.99 7.28
CA GLN A 87 1.43 -4.61 7.44
C GLN A 87 1.55 -3.90 6.09
N LEU A 88 2.03 -4.55 5.04
CA LEU A 88 2.08 -3.97 3.70
C LEU A 88 0.67 -3.68 3.15
N VAL A 89 -0.27 -4.62 3.25
CA VAL A 89 -1.66 -4.38 2.82
C VAL A 89 -2.31 -3.26 3.65
N PHE A 90 -2.02 -3.20 4.95
CA PHE A 90 -2.48 -2.10 5.80
C PHE A 90 -1.90 -0.75 5.36
N LEU A 91 -0.58 -0.67 5.14
CA LEU A 91 0.09 0.52 4.63
C LEU A 91 -0.46 0.97 3.28
N LEU A 92 -0.72 0.01 2.38
CA LEU A 92 -1.36 0.27 1.09
C LEU A 92 -2.73 0.93 1.27
N GLY A 93 -3.61 0.32 2.07
CA GLY A 93 -4.96 0.84 2.32
C GLY A 93 -4.95 2.24 2.96
N VAL A 94 -4.08 2.44 3.96
CA VAL A 94 -3.95 3.74 4.65
C VAL A 94 -3.40 4.81 3.71
N SER A 95 -2.38 4.50 2.90
CA SER A 95 -1.79 5.44 1.94
C SER A 95 -2.80 5.83 0.85
N CYS A 96 -3.54 4.87 0.30
CA CYS A 96 -4.61 5.14 -0.66
C CYS A 96 -5.71 6.04 -0.07
N LEU A 97 -6.12 5.80 1.17
CA LEU A 97 -7.11 6.64 1.85
C LEU A 97 -6.58 8.07 2.07
N HIS A 98 -5.33 8.22 2.51
CA HIS A 98 -4.72 9.53 2.69
C HIS A 98 -4.57 10.29 1.37
N LEU A 99 -4.16 9.62 0.28
CA LEU A 99 -4.10 10.22 -1.06
C LEU A 99 -5.50 10.63 -1.55
N PHE A 100 -6.52 9.80 -1.34
CA PHE A 100 -7.89 10.16 -1.68
C PHE A 100 -8.33 11.44 -0.95
N VAL A 101 -8.10 11.54 0.36
CA VAL A 101 -8.43 12.75 1.14
C VAL A 101 -7.60 13.95 0.67
N GLN A 102 -6.29 13.77 0.45
CA GLN A 102 -5.38 14.81 0.00
C GLN A 102 -5.80 15.41 -1.35
N SER A 103 -6.14 14.55 -2.33
CA SER A 103 -6.55 14.97 -3.68
C SER A 103 -7.91 15.65 -3.72
N ASN A 104 -8.79 15.39 -2.75
CA ASN A 104 -10.14 15.95 -2.71
C ASN A 104 -10.28 17.18 -1.80
N TRP A 105 -9.31 17.45 -0.93
CA TRP A 105 -9.30 18.62 -0.04
C TRP A 105 -8.16 19.59 -0.41
N THR A 106 -7.96 20.66 0.38
CA THR A 106 -6.85 21.63 0.20
C THR A 106 -5.49 21.03 0.57
N GLY A 107 -5.27 19.75 0.26
CA GLY A 107 -4.01 19.07 0.45
C GLY A 107 -2.98 19.50 -0.60
N PRO A 108 -1.69 19.14 -0.40
CA PRO A 108 -0.69 19.35 -1.42
C PRO A 108 -1.04 18.60 -2.71
N PRO A 109 -0.64 19.11 -3.89
CA PRO A 109 -0.88 18.43 -5.16
C PRO A 109 -0.29 17.00 -5.15
N VAL A 110 -1.10 16.04 -5.59
CA VAL A 110 -0.65 14.67 -5.90
C VAL A 110 -0.27 14.66 -7.38
N HIS A 111 0.90 14.13 -7.70
CA HIS A 111 1.44 14.10 -9.07
C HIS A 111 1.34 12.72 -9.70
N SER A 112 1.27 11.66 -8.88
CA SER A 112 1.10 10.30 -9.34
C SER A 112 -0.31 10.06 -9.87
N GLU A 113 -0.37 9.44 -11.04
CA GLU A 113 -1.59 8.89 -11.61
C GLU A 113 -1.76 7.43 -11.20
N PRO A 114 -3.00 6.89 -11.21
CA PRO A 114 -3.23 5.47 -10.98
C PRO A 114 -2.37 4.54 -11.86
N GLN A 115 -2.02 4.98 -13.06
CA GLN A 115 -1.19 4.24 -14.02
C GLN A 115 0.27 4.08 -13.58
N ASP A 116 0.74 4.92 -12.65
CA ASP A 116 2.11 4.87 -12.16
C ASP A 116 2.33 3.69 -11.19
N PHE A 117 1.26 3.15 -10.61
CA PHE A 117 1.34 2.07 -9.61
C PHE A 117 0.38 0.91 -9.85
N LEU A 118 -0.58 1.00 -10.77
CA LEU A 118 -1.44 -0.12 -11.19
C LEU A 118 -1.03 -0.62 -12.59
N PRO A 119 -1.18 -1.92 -12.88
CA PRO A 119 -0.87 -2.46 -14.19
C PRO A 119 -1.64 -1.77 -15.32
N SER A 120 -0.92 -1.32 -16.35
CA SER A 120 -1.45 -0.55 -17.47
C SER A 120 -2.61 -1.26 -18.19
N ALA A 121 -2.57 -2.61 -18.23
CA ALA A 121 -3.60 -3.44 -18.85
C ALA A 121 -4.99 -3.34 -18.19
N LEU A 122 -5.08 -2.84 -16.96
CA LEU A 122 -6.37 -2.52 -16.35
C LEU A 122 -7.03 -1.31 -17.05
N PHE A 123 -6.26 -0.30 -17.42
CA PHE A 123 -6.80 0.95 -17.94
C PHE A 123 -7.31 0.84 -19.38
N GLU A 124 -6.86 -0.16 -20.15
CA GLU A 124 -7.42 -0.46 -21.47
C GLU A 124 -8.90 -0.90 -21.39
N GLN A 125 -9.33 -1.46 -20.25
CA GLN A 125 -10.71 -1.89 -20.02
C GLN A 125 -11.56 -0.84 -19.31
N PHE A 126 -10.93 0.05 -18.52
CA PHE A 126 -11.61 1.01 -17.64
C PHE A 126 -11.49 2.47 -18.08
N SER A 127 -10.99 2.76 -19.29
CA SER A 127 -11.03 4.13 -19.81
C SER A 127 -12.49 4.56 -20.03
N GLU A 128 -13.00 5.47 -19.19
CA GLU A 128 -14.24 6.17 -19.52
C GLU A 128 -14.04 6.94 -20.82
N VAL A 129 -14.78 6.54 -21.86
CA VAL A 129 -14.87 7.29 -23.11
C VAL A 129 -15.72 8.52 -22.79
N TRP A 130 -15.08 9.67 -22.64
CA TRP A 130 -15.74 10.97 -22.49
C TRP A 130 -16.49 11.38 -23.76
#